data_AF-A0AAI8VC03-F1
#
_entry.id   AF-A0AAI8VC03-F1
#
_cell.length_a   1.000
_cell.length_b   1.000
_cell.length_c   1.000
_cell.angle_alpha   90.00
_cell.angle_beta   90.00
_cell.angle_gamma   90.00
#
_symmetry.space_group_name_H-M   'P 1'
#
loop_
_entity.id
_entity.type
_entity.pdbx_description
1 polymer ?
#
loop_
_entity_poly.entity_id
_entity_poly.type
_entity_poly.pdbx_seq_one_letter_code
_entity_poly.pdbx_strand_id
1 'polypeptide(L)'
;MFKIYIQMFEHENPSTPQGSTLEIIRATYPHFHRGNLAALLKVVSHKVETDWTRMCVELLELISHDRMLLIGNNYVSELCAQLHMQQVYTDPWLQQDIRRDLPLFRLWKSIPEVVAITLVIPRERFSRLFSQDKALAAPIVQGVVSSSPNAPRQWLNLFADVQVMFGTAKPTADRRSEDFALTVYPDPEGWLGNDPVVASFYMPTVAFQVEPQSARVALGVQGSPQSFNMFSHILGGSLNIYETTTGDEEHVFVTKYLPHQSGYPVTCAKAATAGIQTETLDTKLSTSLTANVKDLSSTIVSLTGRVDIPSNHGKALLTSGAPVELTQSSPFTIDLVFGEGNSIHPMRYPMPVLKDNSKLRIARKLGYVEVIAPVAQPATTEPLADYIYPSNLGPASLPATTNISHVNLDRLPILKISDKNDLMWMASLSPINFLNAKDKCEVSQHMFRDCLHQDVSISRKRCSRCSSGVLVSKAADSTALASTILDAVVCTFSFLSMRCVLMRLPHPS
;
A
#
# COMPACT_ATOMS: atom_id res chain seq x y z
N MET A 1 -6.71 10.86 9.86
CA MET A 1 -7.05 9.55 9.29
C MET A 1 -8.11 9.63 8.20
N PHE A 2 -9.27 10.25 8.42
CA PHE A 2 -10.33 10.31 7.40
C PHE A 2 -9.89 10.87 6.02
N LYS A 3 -9.10 11.95 5.99
CA LYS A 3 -8.55 12.47 4.71
C LYS A 3 -7.68 11.44 3.97
N ILE A 4 -6.90 10.64 4.71
CA ILE A 4 -6.07 9.57 4.14
C ILE A 4 -6.97 8.48 3.57
N TYR A 5 -8.05 8.12 4.27
CA TYR A 5 -9.05 7.18 3.78
C TYR A 5 -9.62 7.62 2.42
N ILE A 6 -10.09 8.87 2.31
CA ILE A 6 -10.63 9.41 1.04
C ILE A 6 -9.59 9.34 -0.09
N GLN A 7 -8.31 9.63 0.19
CA GLN A 7 -7.24 9.58 -0.80
C GLN A 7 -6.86 8.15 -1.21
N MET A 8 -6.77 7.21 -0.26
CA MET A 8 -6.45 5.81 -0.55
C MET A 8 -7.49 5.17 -1.49
N PHE A 9 -8.73 5.62 -1.39
CA PHE A 9 -9.87 5.00 -2.05
C PHE A 9 -10.55 5.93 -3.06
N GLU A 10 -9.86 6.97 -3.52
CA GLU A 10 -10.38 7.97 -4.46
C GLU A 10 -10.93 7.35 -5.76
N HIS A 11 -10.40 6.19 -6.17
CA HIS A 11 -10.86 5.42 -7.32
C HIS A 11 -12.32 4.92 -7.20
N GLU A 12 -12.89 4.89 -5.99
CA GLU A 12 -14.29 4.54 -5.72
C GLU A 12 -15.27 5.69 -6.03
N ASN A 13 -14.76 6.84 -6.46
CA ASN A 13 -15.57 7.94 -6.99
C ASN A 13 -15.55 7.96 -8.54
N PRO A 14 -16.59 7.43 -9.22
CA PRO A 14 -16.69 7.44 -10.67
C PRO A 14 -16.82 8.84 -11.29
N SER A 15 -17.10 9.87 -10.49
CA SER A 15 -17.24 11.26 -10.97
C SER A 15 -15.92 12.02 -11.03
N THR A 16 -14.82 11.46 -10.53
CA THR A 16 -13.51 12.10 -10.60
C THR A 16 -13.04 12.16 -12.06
N PRO A 17 -12.82 13.36 -12.64
CA PRO A 17 -12.42 13.50 -14.03
C PRO A 17 -11.04 12.87 -14.23
N GLN A 18 -10.97 11.86 -15.10
CA GLN A 18 -9.73 11.19 -15.48
C GLN A 18 -9.17 11.93 -16.70
N GLY A 19 -8.33 12.93 -16.47
CA GLY A 19 -7.79 13.78 -17.53
C GLY A 19 -6.52 13.23 -18.18
N SER A 20 -5.74 12.47 -17.42
CA SER A 20 -4.46 11.92 -17.84
C SER A 20 -4.45 10.39 -17.89
N THR A 21 -3.59 9.81 -18.74
CA THR A 21 -3.37 8.36 -18.83
C THR A 21 -2.98 7.74 -17.48
N LEU A 22 -2.25 8.47 -16.64
CA LEU A 22 -1.86 8.01 -15.30
C LEU A 22 -3.04 7.94 -14.34
N GLU A 23 -3.95 8.92 -14.36
CA GLU A 23 -5.18 8.88 -13.54
C GLU A 23 -6.10 7.74 -13.97
N ILE A 24 -6.19 7.48 -15.28
CA ILE A 24 -6.90 6.32 -15.83
C ILE A 24 -6.29 5.02 -15.32
N ILE A 25 -4.96 4.87 -15.35
CA ILE A 25 -4.28 3.66 -14.86
C ILE A 25 -4.50 3.49 -13.36
N ARG A 26 -4.37 4.55 -12.56
CA ARG A 26 -4.59 4.50 -11.10
C ARG A 26 -6.03 4.14 -10.74
N ALA A 27 -7.01 4.65 -11.48
CA ALA A 27 -8.42 4.28 -11.32
C ALA A 27 -8.70 2.84 -11.79
N THR A 28 -7.93 2.34 -12.75
CA THR A 28 -8.06 0.96 -13.28
C THR A 28 -7.42 -0.06 -12.36
N TYR A 29 -6.32 0.30 -11.71
CA TYR A 29 -5.56 -0.58 -10.82
C TYR A 29 -5.37 0.01 -9.43
N PRO A 30 -6.43 0.04 -8.59
CA PRO A 30 -6.30 0.46 -7.21
C PRO A 30 -5.19 -0.28 -6.48
N HIS A 31 -4.37 0.50 -5.80
CA HIS A 31 -3.25 0.01 -5.02
C HIS A 31 -3.65 -0.43 -3.61
N PHE A 32 -4.87 -0.06 -3.18
CA PHE A 32 -5.30 -0.20 -1.79
C PHE A 32 -6.66 -0.89 -1.68
N HIS A 33 -6.74 -1.81 -0.72
CA HIS A 33 -7.97 -2.35 -0.15
C HIS A 33 -8.08 -1.95 1.34
N ARG A 34 -9.23 -2.22 1.98
CA ARG A 34 -9.46 -1.82 3.39
C ARG A 34 -8.45 -2.43 4.38
N GLY A 35 -7.86 -3.57 4.03
CA GLY A 35 -6.77 -4.19 4.79
C GLY A 35 -5.51 -3.34 4.88
N ASN A 36 -5.18 -2.56 3.85
CA ASN A 36 -4.04 -1.64 3.88
C ASN A 36 -4.26 -0.49 4.88
N LEU A 37 -5.48 0.04 4.96
CA LEU A 37 -5.81 1.07 5.94
C LEU A 37 -5.70 0.53 7.37
N ALA A 38 -6.25 -0.65 7.63
CA ALA A 38 -6.13 -1.31 8.94
C ALA A 38 -4.66 -1.53 9.31
N ALA A 39 -3.82 -1.94 8.36
CA ALA A 39 -2.40 -2.13 8.59
C ALA A 39 -1.66 -0.82 8.89
N LEU A 40 -2.00 0.26 8.18
CA LEU A 40 -1.50 1.60 8.46
C LEU A 40 -1.90 2.05 9.87
N LEU A 41 -3.17 1.92 10.24
CA LEU A 41 -3.67 2.27 11.56
C LEU A 41 -2.97 1.45 12.66
N LYS A 42 -2.73 0.15 12.43
CA LYS A 42 -1.95 -0.69 13.34
C LYS A 42 -0.54 -0.15 13.54
N VAL A 43 0.15 0.27 12.48
CA VAL A 43 1.50 0.83 12.62
C VAL A 43 1.48 2.17 13.37
N VAL A 44 0.51 3.04 13.06
CA VAL A 44 0.39 4.33 13.72
C VAL A 44 0.01 4.16 15.20
N SER A 45 -0.78 3.14 15.55
CA SER A 45 -1.18 2.90 16.94
C SER A 45 -0.07 2.48 17.87
N HIS A 46 0.99 1.89 17.36
CA HIS A 46 2.19 1.63 18.15
C HIS A 46 3.08 2.87 18.34
N LYS A 47 2.85 3.94 17.57
CA LYS A 47 3.73 5.13 17.55
C LYS A 47 3.07 6.39 18.11
N VAL A 48 1.74 6.40 18.23
CA VAL A 48 0.98 7.57 18.65
C VAL A 48 0.12 7.20 19.84
N GLU A 49 0.35 7.91 20.96
CA GLU A 49 -0.47 7.82 22.15
C GLU A 49 -1.76 8.62 21.94
N THR A 50 -2.90 7.93 21.93
CA THR A 50 -4.25 8.51 21.82
C THR A 50 -5.29 7.47 22.25
N ASP A 51 -6.53 7.89 22.46
CA ASP A 51 -7.67 6.98 22.63
C ASP A 51 -8.03 6.34 21.29
N TRP A 52 -7.42 5.18 21.02
CA TRP A 52 -7.59 4.45 19.76
C TRP A 52 -9.01 3.94 19.55
N THR A 53 -9.70 3.56 20.63
CA THR A 53 -11.10 3.14 20.59
C THR A 53 -11.96 4.29 20.10
N ARG A 54 -11.87 5.45 20.75
CA ARG A 54 -12.61 6.64 20.35
C ARG A 54 -12.26 7.12 18.95
N MET A 55 -10.98 7.11 18.58
CA MET A 55 -10.54 7.51 17.24
C MET A 55 -11.13 6.60 16.15
N CYS A 56 -11.16 5.28 16.38
CA CYS A 56 -11.75 4.34 15.41
C CYS A 56 -13.27 4.53 15.30
N VAL A 57 -13.97 4.75 16.42
CA VAL A 57 -15.41 5.06 16.41
C VAL A 57 -15.69 6.32 15.60
N GLU A 58 -14.99 7.43 15.88
CA GLU A 58 -15.17 8.69 15.13
C GLU A 58 -14.79 8.54 13.66
N LEU A 59 -13.76 7.75 13.33
CA LEU A 59 -13.37 7.47 11.94
C LEU A 59 -14.44 6.68 11.18
N LEU A 60 -14.98 5.61 11.78
CA LEU A 60 -16.04 4.81 11.18
C LEU A 60 -17.33 5.63 11.01
N GLU A 61 -17.64 6.50 11.97
CA GLU A 61 -18.75 7.44 11.86
C GLU A 61 -18.57 8.39 10.67
N LEU A 62 -17.39 9.00 10.53
CA LEU A 62 -17.08 9.86 9.38
C LEU A 62 -17.17 9.11 8.04
N ILE A 63 -16.72 7.86 7.99
CA ILE A 63 -16.83 7.00 6.80
C ILE A 63 -18.29 6.69 6.46
N SER A 64 -19.11 6.36 7.46
CA SER A 64 -20.53 6.02 7.24
C SER A 64 -21.35 7.20 6.71
N HIS A 65 -20.94 8.43 7.03
CA HIS A 65 -21.56 9.66 6.55
C HIS A 65 -20.92 10.19 5.26
N ASP A 66 -19.87 9.55 4.75
CA ASP A 66 -19.20 9.98 3.53
C ASP A 66 -20.13 9.88 2.32
N ARG A 67 -20.01 10.86 1.44
CA ARG A 67 -20.69 10.93 0.14
C ARG A 67 -19.73 11.13 -1.02
N MET A 68 -18.43 11.24 -0.75
CA MET A 68 -17.40 11.41 -1.79
C MET A 68 -17.12 10.07 -2.50
N LEU A 69 -16.99 8.98 -1.74
CA LEU A 69 -16.76 7.65 -2.28
C LEU A 69 -18.11 6.94 -2.51
N LEU A 70 -18.65 7.07 -3.73
CA LEU A 70 -20.01 6.64 -4.07
C LEU A 70 -20.29 5.15 -3.74
N ILE A 71 -19.30 4.27 -3.90
CA ILE A 71 -19.44 2.84 -3.58
C ILE A 71 -18.74 2.44 -2.27
N GLY A 72 -18.13 3.39 -1.55
CA GLY A 72 -17.26 3.10 -0.42
C GLY A 72 -17.98 2.51 0.79
N ASN A 73 -19.27 2.81 0.95
CA ASN A 73 -20.10 2.25 2.01
C ASN A 73 -20.32 0.73 1.88
N ASN A 74 -20.22 0.16 0.67
CA ASN A 74 -20.35 -1.28 0.47
C ASN A 74 -19.14 -2.07 1.01
N TYR A 75 -18.02 -1.39 1.30
CA TYR A 75 -16.80 -1.97 1.86
C TYR A 75 -16.66 -1.76 3.39
N VAL A 76 -17.66 -1.18 4.05
CA VAL A 76 -17.59 -0.94 5.52
C VAL A 76 -17.50 -2.25 6.28
N SER A 77 -18.24 -3.28 5.84
CA SER A 77 -18.16 -4.62 6.42
C SER A 77 -16.77 -5.23 6.30
N GLU A 78 -16.11 -5.05 5.15
CA GLU A 78 -14.71 -5.44 4.97
C GLU A 78 -13.79 -4.66 5.90
N LEU A 79 -13.95 -3.34 5.99
CA LEU A 79 -13.14 -2.50 6.86
C LEU A 79 -13.22 -2.94 8.34
N CYS A 80 -14.42 -3.18 8.85
CA CYS A 80 -14.62 -3.66 10.21
C CYS A 80 -13.98 -5.04 10.43
N ALA A 81 -14.11 -5.97 9.46
CA ALA A 81 -13.42 -7.26 9.52
C ALA A 81 -11.90 -7.09 9.59
N GLN A 82 -11.33 -6.23 8.74
CA GLN A 82 -9.89 -5.98 8.68
C GLN A 82 -9.34 -5.32 9.96
N LEU A 83 -10.07 -4.38 10.55
CA LEU A 83 -9.70 -3.76 11.84
C LEU A 83 -9.68 -4.79 12.98
N HIS A 84 -10.66 -5.70 13.01
CA HIS A 84 -10.74 -6.77 13.99
C HIS A 84 -9.60 -7.79 13.80
N MET A 85 -9.43 -8.34 12.60
CA MET A 85 -8.40 -9.34 12.30
C MET A 85 -6.99 -8.83 12.62
N GLN A 86 -6.71 -7.55 12.35
CA GLN A 86 -5.42 -6.92 12.62
C GLN A 86 -5.29 -6.37 14.06
N GLN A 87 -6.28 -6.61 14.92
CA GLN A 87 -6.28 -6.21 16.33
C GLN A 87 -6.05 -4.70 16.50
N VAL A 88 -6.69 -3.89 15.65
CA VAL A 88 -6.68 -2.43 15.74
C VAL A 88 -7.89 -1.96 16.55
N TYR A 89 -9.06 -2.45 16.18
CA TYR A 89 -10.34 -2.11 16.80
C TYR A 89 -11.36 -3.19 16.45
N THR A 90 -12.20 -3.58 17.41
CA THR A 90 -13.32 -4.49 17.19
C THR A 90 -14.60 -3.72 17.45
N ASP A 91 -15.41 -3.55 16.40
CA ASP A 91 -16.70 -2.89 16.55
C ASP A 91 -17.69 -3.77 17.33
N PRO A 92 -18.45 -3.24 18.31
CA PRO A 92 -19.37 -4.02 19.13
C PRO A 92 -20.34 -4.93 18.35
N TRP A 93 -20.84 -4.49 17.18
CA TRP A 93 -21.79 -5.29 16.40
C TRP A 93 -21.17 -6.59 15.86
N LEU A 94 -19.84 -6.68 15.72
CA LEU A 94 -19.17 -7.92 15.29
C LEU A 94 -19.32 -9.05 16.31
N GLN A 95 -19.51 -8.73 17.59
CA GLN A 95 -19.57 -9.69 18.69
C GLN A 95 -20.97 -9.90 19.24
N GLN A 96 -21.72 -8.80 19.41
CA GLN A 96 -23.00 -8.82 20.14
C GLN A 96 -24.09 -9.59 19.40
N ASP A 97 -24.04 -9.63 18.07
CA ASP A 97 -25.13 -10.12 17.24
C ASP A 97 -24.87 -11.53 16.66
N ILE A 98 -23.83 -12.24 17.12
CA ILE A 98 -23.53 -13.60 16.64
C ILE A 98 -24.55 -14.61 17.19
N ARG A 99 -25.35 -15.16 16.28
CA ARG A 99 -26.31 -16.24 16.57
C ARG A 99 -25.64 -17.61 16.58
N ARG A 100 -25.86 -18.40 17.65
CA ARG A 100 -25.23 -19.73 17.85
C ARG A 100 -26.10 -20.91 17.43
N ASP A 101 -27.37 -20.66 17.15
CA ASP A 101 -28.39 -21.66 16.85
C ASP A 101 -28.42 -22.10 15.38
N LEU A 102 -27.69 -21.40 14.51
CA LEU A 102 -27.63 -21.73 13.09
C LEU A 102 -27.01 -23.12 12.84
N PRO A 103 -27.57 -23.92 11.92
CA PRO A 103 -27.09 -25.28 11.64
C PRO A 103 -25.59 -25.36 11.32
N LEU A 104 -25.05 -24.37 10.60
CA LEU A 104 -23.63 -24.29 10.24
C LEU A 104 -22.70 -24.18 11.45
N PHE A 105 -23.12 -23.45 12.50
CA PHE A 105 -22.29 -23.15 13.65
C PHE A 105 -22.58 -24.02 14.87
N ARG A 106 -23.57 -24.92 14.78
CA ARG A 106 -24.07 -25.69 15.92
C ARG A 106 -22.98 -26.53 16.62
N LEU A 107 -22.04 -27.09 15.87
CA LEU A 107 -20.95 -27.90 16.43
C LEU A 107 -19.65 -27.10 16.61
N TRP A 108 -19.66 -25.79 16.32
CA TRP A 108 -18.51 -24.94 16.56
C TRP A 108 -18.45 -24.56 18.04
N LYS A 109 -17.34 -24.89 18.71
CA LYS A 109 -17.11 -24.55 20.13
C LYS A 109 -16.97 -23.03 20.29
N SER A 110 -16.31 -22.40 19.33
CA SER A 110 -16.14 -20.96 19.25
C SER A 110 -16.42 -20.50 17.83
N ILE A 111 -17.37 -19.57 17.70
CA ILE A 111 -17.69 -18.92 16.44
C ILE A 111 -16.85 -17.64 16.38
N PRO A 112 -15.94 -17.51 15.40
CA PRO A 112 -15.17 -16.28 15.25
C PRO A 112 -16.06 -15.12 14.79
N GLU A 113 -15.65 -13.89 15.09
CA GLU A 113 -16.29 -12.67 14.63
C GLU A 113 -16.20 -12.49 13.10
N VAL A 114 -15.17 -13.08 12.49
CA VAL A 114 -14.92 -13.05 11.05
C VAL A 114 -14.65 -14.46 10.54
N VAL A 115 -15.41 -14.89 9.52
CA VAL A 115 -15.26 -16.19 8.85
C VAL A 115 -14.68 -16.01 7.45
N ALA A 116 -14.08 -17.07 6.91
CA ALA A 116 -13.65 -17.13 5.53
C ALA A 116 -14.76 -17.72 4.65
N ILE A 117 -15.04 -17.04 3.55
CA ILE A 117 -15.87 -17.52 2.44
C ILE A 117 -14.94 -17.96 1.32
N THR A 118 -15.06 -19.21 0.89
CA THR A 118 -14.35 -19.75 -0.26
C THR A 118 -15.35 -20.15 -1.34
N LEU A 119 -15.16 -19.61 -2.54
CA LEU A 119 -15.95 -19.86 -3.74
C LEU A 119 -15.11 -20.66 -4.74
N VAL A 120 -15.61 -21.83 -5.13
CA VAL A 120 -15.08 -22.66 -6.21
C VAL A 120 -15.80 -22.29 -7.50
N ILE A 121 -15.04 -21.81 -8.48
CA ILE A 121 -15.56 -21.20 -9.70
C ILE A 121 -15.19 -22.11 -10.87
N PRO A 122 -16.17 -22.63 -11.64
CA PRO A 122 -15.89 -23.43 -12.82
C PRO A 122 -14.96 -22.70 -13.80
N ARG A 123 -13.98 -23.43 -14.36
CA ARG A 123 -12.87 -22.89 -15.15
C ARG A 123 -13.37 -22.02 -16.31
N GLU A 124 -14.38 -22.49 -17.04
CA GLU A 124 -14.95 -21.82 -18.20
C GLU A 124 -15.55 -20.44 -17.88
N ARG A 125 -16.04 -20.25 -16.64
CA ARG A 125 -16.62 -18.98 -16.19
C ARG A 125 -15.57 -17.90 -16.00
N PHE A 126 -14.35 -18.30 -15.66
CA PHE A 126 -13.20 -17.40 -15.51
C PHE A 126 -12.45 -17.20 -16.83
N SER A 127 -12.20 -18.28 -17.59
CA SER A 127 -11.44 -18.22 -18.85
C SER A 127 -12.07 -17.32 -19.92
N ARG A 128 -13.40 -17.15 -19.92
CA ARG A 128 -14.10 -16.24 -20.84
C ARG A 128 -13.69 -14.76 -20.71
N LEU A 129 -13.02 -14.37 -19.62
CA LEU A 129 -12.46 -13.02 -19.45
C LEU A 129 -11.25 -12.77 -20.37
N PHE A 130 -10.62 -13.85 -20.82
CA PHE A 130 -9.34 -13.85 -21.53
C PHE A 130 -9.44 -14.49 -22.93
N SER A 131 -10.66 -14.79 -23.40
CA SER A 131 -10.89 -15.48 -24.68
C SER A 131 -10.80 -14.58 -25.91
N GLN A 132 -10.60 -13.27 -25.75
CA GLN A 132 -10.36 -12.34 -26.85
C GLN A 132 -8.89 -11.93 -26.87
N ASP A 133 -8.26 -12.00 -28.05
CA ASP A 133 -6.86 -11.60 -28.40
C ASP A 133 -6.52 -10.13 -28.15
N LYS A 134 -7.32 -9.40 -27.37
CA LYS A 134 -7.00 -8.04 -26.97
C LYS A 134 -6.13 -8.13 -25.74
N ALA A 135 -5.08 -7.32 -25.72
CA ALA A 135 -4.24 -7.00 -24.57
C ALA A 135 -5.07 -6.38 -23.42
N LEU A 136 -6.02 -7.14 -22.89
CA LEU A 136 -6.89 -6.75 -21.81
C LEU A 136 -6.07 -6.84 -20.54
N ALA A 137 -5.87 -5.67 -19.94
CA ALA A 137 -5.55 -5.48 -18.55
C ALA A 137 -6.21 -6.57 -17.67
N ALA A 138 -5.42 -7.28 -16.87
CA ALA A 138 -5.94 -8.30 -15.95
C ALA A 138 -7.01 -7.65 -15.04
N PRO A 139 -8.23 -8.21 -14.95
CA PRO A 139 -9.28 -7.63 -14.13
C PRO A 139 -8.88 -7.68 -12.66
N ILE A 140 -9.17 -6.59 -11.94
CA ILE A 140 -9.18 -6.64 -10.48
C ILE A 140 -10.49 -7.23 -10.04
N VAL A 141 -10.41 -8.24 -9.19
CA VAL A 141 -11.56 -9.00 -8.72
C VAL A 141 -11.88 -8.66 -7.28
N GLN A 142 -13.14 -8.87 -6.92
CA GLN A 142 -13.68 -8.62 -5.58
C GLN A 142 -14.68 -9.72 -5.21
N GLY A 143 -14.76 -10.01 -3.92
CA GLY A 143 -15.83 -10.81 -3.33
C GLY A 143 -17.09 -9.96 -3.26
N VAL A 144 -18.21 -10.55 -3.65
CA VAL A 144 -19.52 -9.89 -3.62
C VAL A 144 -20.46 -10.78 -2.82
N VAL A 145 -21.07 -10.22 -1.77
CA VAL A 145 -22.14 -10.89 -1.04
C VAL A 145 -23.32 -9.94 -0.95
N SER A 146 -24.50 -10.40 -1.36
CA SER A 146 -25.71 -9.58 -1.40
C SER A 146 -26.95 -10.37 -1.00
N SER A 147 -28.00 -9.63 -0.69
CA SER A 147 -29.31 -10.20 -0.41
C SER A 147 -29.84 -11.08 -1.53
N SER A 148 -30.69 -12.04 -1.18
CA SER A 148 -31.51 -12.73 -2.18
C SER A 148 -32.46 -11.74 -2.89
N PRO A 149 -32.88 -12.02 -4.13
CA PRO A 149 -33.79 -11.12 -4.87
C PRO A 149 -35.10 -10.84 -4.14
N ASN A 150 -35.56 -11.77 -3.30
CA ASN A 150 -36.82 -11.69 -2.57
C ASN A 150 -36.64 -11.26 -1.11
N ALA A 151 -35.42 -10.85 -0.70
CA ALA A 151 -35.17 -10.42 0.66
C ALA A 151 -35.96 -9.13 0.98
N PRO A 152 -36.54 -9.01 2.18
CA PRO A 152 -37.34 -7.85 2.58
C PRO A 152 -36.52 -6.55 2.60
N ARG A 153 -35.20 -6.65 2.77
CA ARG A 153 -34.27 -5.53 2.71
C ARG A 153 -33.10 -5.92 1.82
N GLN A 154 -32.88 -5.12 0.78
CA GLN A 154 -31.75 -5.32 -0.11
C GLN A 154 -30.46 -4.80 0.54
N TRP A 155 -29.38 -5.57 0.41
CA TRP A 155 -28.06 -5.22 0.93
C TRP A 155 -26.95 -5.77 0.03
N LEU A 156 -25.79 -5.12 0.07
CA LEU A 156 -24.61 -5.46 -0.72
C LEU A 156 -23.36 -5.21 0.13
N ASN A 157 -22.49 -6.21 0.20
CA ASN A 157 -21.17 -6.13 0.80
C ASN A 157 -20.12 -6.52 -0.24
N LEU A 158 -19.09 -5.69 -0.37
CA LEU A 158 -17.96 -5.89 -1.26
C LEU A 158 -16.69 -6.14 -0.45
N PHE A 159 -15.82 -6.99 -0.98
CA PHE A 159 -14.57 -7.40 -0.34
C PHE A 159 -13.45 -7.35 -1.39
N ALA A 160 -12.52 -6.41 -1.25
CA ALA A 160 -11.40 -6.25 -2.17
C ALA A 160 -10.20 -7.15 -1.82
N ASP A 161 -10.07 -7.57 -0.56
CA ASP A 161 -9.03 -8.52 -0.11
C ASP A 161 -9.41 -9.97 -0.45
N VAL A 162 -9.24 -10.33 -1.72
CA VAL A 162 -9.56 -11.67 -2.23
C VAL A 162 -8.28 -12.42 -2.62
N GLN A 163 -8.14 -13.65 -2.12
CA GLN A 163 -7.12 -14.58 -2.56
C GLN A 163 -7.67 -15.47 -3.67
N VAL A 164 -6.98 -15.48 -4.82
CA VAL A 164 -7.39 -16.27 -6.00
C VAL A 164 -6.28 -17.21 -6.40
N MET A 165 -6.61 -18.47 -6.68
CA MET A 165 -5.69 -19.46 -7.23
C MET A 165 -6.40 -20.47 -8.13
N PHE A 166 -5.68 -21.06 -9.08
CA PHE A 166 -6.14 -22.23 -9.81
C PHE A 166 -5.91 -23.48 -8.96
N GLY A 167 -6.92 -24.33 -8.81
CA GLY A 167 -6.77 -25.59 -8.11
C GLY A 167 -8.07 -26.19 -7.59
N THR A 168 -7.90 -27.33 -6.92
CA THR A 168 -9.01 -28.12 -6.38
C THR A 168 -9.10 -27.94 -4.85
N ALA A 169 -10.23 -27.42 -4.37
CA ALA A 169 -10.52 -27.31 -2.94
C ALA A 169 -10.99 -28.65 -2.36
N LYS A 170 -10.41 -29.06 -1.23
CA LYS A 170 -10.79 -30.27 -0.50
C LYS A 170 -11.02 -29.98 0.99
N PRO A 171 -12.16 -30.42 1.55
CA PRO A 171 -12.39 -30.48 2.99
C PRO A 171 -11.33 -31.32 3.71
N THR A 172 -10.94 -30.86 4.89
CA THR A 172 -10.06 -31.62 5.82
C THR A 172 -10.85 -32.42 6.86
N ALA A 173 -12.11 -32.04 7.10
CA ALA A 173 -13.00 -32.66 8.06
C ALA A 173 -14.46 -32.53 7.59
N ASP A 174 -15.40 -33.05 8.37
CA ASP A 174 -16.84 -32.88 8.12
C ASP A 174 -17.23 -31.39 8.14
N ARG A 175 -18.12 -30.99 7.23
CA ARG A 175 -18.53 -29.59 7.01
C ARG A 175 -19.12 -28.91 8.25
N ARG A 176 -19.70 -29.69 9.16
CA ARG A 176 -20.28 -29.15 10.38
C ARG A 176 -19.29 -29.19 11.54
N SER A 177 -18.17 -29.88 11.44
CA SER A 177 -17.22 -30.05 12.54
C SER A 177 -16.53 -28.74 12.95
N GLU A 178 -16.06 -28.70 14.20
CA GLU A 178 -15.25 -27.61 14.76
C GLU A 178 -13.93 -27.37 14.00
N ASP A 179 -13.39 -28.45 13.43
CA ASP A 179 -12.10 -28.50 12.73
C ASP A 179 -12.27 -28.38 11.20
N PHE A 180 -13.47 -27.98 10.74
CA PHE A 180 -13.73 -27.82 9.32
C PHE A 180 -12.84 -26.74 8.71
N ALA A 181 -11.88 -27.16 7.89
CA ALA A 181 -10.98 -26.32 7.14
C ALA A 181 -10.83 -26.81 5.70
N LEU A 182 -10.33 -25.93 4.83
CA LEU A 182 -10.05 -26.22 3.43
C LEU A 182 -8.57 -26.26 3.13
N THR A 183 -8.20 -27.21 2.27
CA THR A 183 -6.90 -27.27 1.59
C THR A 183 -7.17 -27.12 0.10
N VAL A 184 -6.40 -26.29 -0.60
CA VAL A 184 -6.49 -26.11 -2.05
C VAL A 184 -5.22 -26.66 -2.69
N TYR A 185 -5.37 -27.69 -3.50
CA TYR A 185 -4.27 -28.26 -4.25
C TYR A 185 -4.08 -27.44 -5.52
N PRO A 186 -2.93 -26.74 -5.69
CA PRO A 186 -2.73 -25.88 -6.85
C PRO A 186 -2.74 -26.67 -8.15
N ASP A 187 -3.32 -26.09 -9.20
CA ASP A 187 -3.22 -26.61 -10.56
C ASP A 187 -1.74 -26.60 -11.01
N PRO A 188 -1.12 -27.76 -11.29
CA PRO A 188 0.27 -27.81 -11.72
C PRO A 188 0.49 -27.12 -13.08
N GLU A 189 -0.55 -27.01 -13.91
CA GLU A 189 -0.50 -26.38 -15.23
C GLU A 189 -0.99 -24.92 -15.21
N GLY A 190 -1.51 -24.44 -14.07
CA GLY A 190 -1.91 -23.05 -13.85
C GLY A 190 -2.88 -22.54 -14.92
N TRP A 191 -2.44 -21.56 -15.73
CA TRP A 191 -3.26 -21.02 -16.83
C TRP A 191 -3.53 -22.00 -17.97
N LEU A 192 -2.65 -22.98 -18.17
CA LEU A 192 -2.81 -24.01 -19.20
C LEU A 192 -3.66 -25.19 -18.72
N GLY A 193 -3.86 -25.32 -17.40
CA GLY A 193 -4.67 -26.36 -16.81
C GLY A 193 -6.16 -26.12 -16.92
N ASN A 194 -6.93 -27.04 -16.34
CA ASN A 194 -8.38 -27.03 -16.39
C ASN A 194 -9.03 -27.01 -15.00
N ASP A 195 -8.24 -26.93 -13.94
CA ASP A 195 -8.80 -26.90 -12.59
C ASP A 195 -9.61 -25.60 -12.37
N PRO A 196 -10.61 -25.66 -11.47
CA PRO A 196 -11.39 -24.52 -11.07
C PRO A 196 -10.54 -23.35 -10.55
N VAL A 197 -11.15 -22.17 -10.53
CA VAL A 197 -10.61 -21.03 -9.80
C VAL A 197 -11.18 -21.04 -8.40
N VAL A 198 -10.32 -21.02 -7.38
CA VAL A 198 -10.71 -20.89 -5.98
C VAL A 198 -10.46 -19.46 -5.53
N ALA A 199 -11.54 -18.76 -5.16
CA ALA A 199 -11.48 -17.41 -4.61
C ALA A 199 -11.87 -17.44 -3.13
N SER A 200 -11.12 -16.79 -2.26
CA SER A 200 -11.39 -16.76 -0.82
C SER A 200 -11.21 -15.38 -0.22
N PHE A 201 -12.12 -14.97 0.65
CA PHE A 201 -12.08 -13.67 1.34
C PHE A 201 -12.72 -13.78 2.72
N TYR A 202 -12.44 -12.80 3.59
CA TYR A 202 -12.99 -12.74 4.94
C TYR A 202 -14.28 -11.91 4.99
N MET A 203 -15.25 -12.36 5.76
CA MET A 203 -16.54 -11.71 5.95
C MET A 203 -16.93 -11.71 7.44
N PRO A 204 -17.50 -10.61 7.98
CA PRO A 204 -18.10 -10.62 9.30
C PRO A 204 -19.14 -11.73 9.47
N THR A 205 -19.02 -12.52 10.53
CA THR A 205 -19.96 -13.60 10.82
C THR A 205 -21.40 -13.08 10.93
N VAL A 206 -21.60 -11.98 11.64
CA VAL A 206 -22.92 -11.35 11.80
C VAL A 206 -23.55 -10.98 10.45
N ALA A 207 -22.75 -10.47 9.50
CA ALA A 207 -23.25 -10.14 8.17
C ALA A 207 -23.61 -11.40 7.36
N PHE A 208 -22.80 -12.46 7.46
CA PHE A 208 -23.09 -13.75 6.80
C PHE A 208 -24.40 -14.37 7.32
N GLN A 209 -24.67 -14.20 8.62
CA GLN A 209 -25.83 -14.79 9.27
C GLN A 209 -27.17 -14.21 8.83
N VAL A 210 -27.22 -13.08 8.14
CA VAL A 210 -28.47 -12.44 7.70
C VAL A 210 -29.27 -13.38 6.80
N GLU A 211 -28.62 -14.00 5.82
CA GLU A 211 -29.21 -14.95 4.86
C GLU A 211 -28.24 -16.13 4.62
N PRO A 212 -28.11 -17.06 5.58
CA PRO A 212 -27.03 -18.05 5.61
C PRO A 212 -27.13 -19.14 4.54
N GLN A 213 -28.24 -19.18 3.79
CA GLN A 213 -28.49 -20.17 2.72
C GLN A 213 -28.93 -19.52 1.39
N SER A 214 -29.53 -18.33 1.44
CA SER A 214 -30.13 -17.68 0.27
C SER A 214 -29.37 -16.46 -0.25
N ALA A 215 -28.43 -15.91 0.53
CA ALA A 215 -27.61 -14.79 0.07
C ALA A 215 -26.87 -15.15 -1.21
N ARG A 216 -26.77 -14.19 -2.14
CA ARG A 216 -25.98 -14.35 -3.36
C ARG A 216 -24.52 -14.11 -3.01
N VAL A 217 -23.65 -15.04 -3.41
CA VAL A 217 -22.20 -14.92 -3.30
C VAL A 217 -21.58 -15.02 -4.69
N ALA A 218 -20.67 -14.12 -5.00
CA ALA A 218 -20.02 -14.06 -6.30
C ALA A 218 -18.56 -13.62 -6.20
N LEU A 219 -17.80 -14.00 -7.22
CA LEU A 219 -16.58 -13.29 -7.59
C LEU A 219 -16.94 -12.35 -8.73
N GLY A 220 -16.70 -11.06 -8.55
CA GLY A 220 -16.94 -10.03 -9.56
C GLY A 220 -15.69 -9.27 -9.94
N VAL A 221 -15.75 -8.55 -11.05
CA VAL A 221 -14.75 -7.54 -11.40
C VAL A 221 -15.08 -6.26 -10.63
N GLN A 222 -14.08 -5.63 -10.02
CA GLN A 222 -14.25 -4.37 -9.31
C GLN A 222 -14.80 -3.29 -10.25
N GLY A 223 -15.88 -2.63 -9.83
CA GLY A 223 -16.61 -1.67 -10.65
C GLY A 223 -15.83 -0.37 -10.87
N SER A 224 -15.55 -0.05 -12.13
CA SER A 224 -15.09 1.24 -12.61
C SER A 224 -15.70 1.50 -13.99
N PRO A 225 -15.77 2.75 -14.47
CA PRO A 225 -16.23 3.02 -15.84
C PRO A 225 -15.49 2.18 -16.90
N GLN A 226 -14.20 1.95 -16.69
CA GLN A 226 -13.33 1.14 -17.54
C GLN A 226 -13.67 -0.33 -17.47
N SER A 227 -13.74 -0.91 -16.27
CA SER A 227 -14.07 -2.33 -16.13
C SER A 227 -15.48 -2.62 -16.64
N PHE A 228 -16.41 -1.69 -16.47
CA PHE A 228 -17.75 -1.78 -17.05
C PHE A 228 -17.69 -1.78 -18.57
N ASN A 229 -17.02 -0.81 -19.19
CA ASN A 229 -16.86 -0.76 -20.66
C ASN A 229 -16.17 -2.02 -21.20
N MET A 230 -15.21 -2.57 -20.46
CA MET A 230 -14.39 -3.69 -20.88
C MET A 230 -15.10 -5.04 -20.71
N PHE A 231 -15.85 -5.25 -19.62
CA PHE A 231 -16.36 -6.56 -19.25
C PHE A 231 -17.89 -6.69 -19.27
N SER A 232 -18.66 -5.60 -19.36
CA SER A 232 -20.13 -5.67 -19.34
C SER A 232 -20.72 -6.53 -20.46
N HIS A 233 -20.09 -6.57 -21.63
CA HIS A 233 -20.52 -7.42 -22.74
C HIS A 233 -20.29 -8.93 -22.50
N ILE A 234 -19.41 -9.29 -21.56
CA ILE A 234 -19.08 -10.68 -21.19
C ILE A 234 -19.84 -11.10 -19.91
N LEU A 235 -19.87 -10.20 -18.92
CA LEU A 235 -20.33 -10.47 -17.56
C LEU A 235 -21.72 -9.89 -17.26
N GLY A 236 -22.27 -9.08 -18.16
CA GLY A 236 -23.51 -8.33 -17.92
C GLY A 236 -23.32 -7.15 -16.97
N GLY A 237 -24.44 -6.54 -16.57
CA GLY A 237 -24.43 -5.31 -15.76
C GLY A 237 -23.92 -5.47 -14.32
N SER A 238 -23.91 -6.68 -13.77
CA SER A 238 -23.38 -6.94 -12.42
C SER A 238 -21.87 -7.15 -12.39
N LEU A 239 -21.23 -7.36 -13.55
CA LEU A 239 -19.80 -7.69 -13.66
C LEU A 239 -19.37 -8.93 -12.84
N ASN A 240 -20.30 -9.85 -12.59
CA ASN A 240 -20.02 -11.09 -11.85
C ASN A 240 -19.43 -12.15 -12.79
N ILE A 241 -18.25 -12.66 -12.42
CA ILE A 241 -17.56 -13.75 -13.13
C ILE A 241 -18.35 -15.04 -12.94
N TYR A 242 -18.68 -15.33 -11.69
CA TYR A 242 -19.51 -16.45 -11.26
C TYR A 242 -20.28 -16.05 -10.02
N GLU A 243 -21.51 -16.52 -9.92
CA GLU A 243 -22.44 -16.22 -8.84
C GLU A 243 -23.25 -17.47 -8.50
N THR A 244 -23.42 -17.72 -7.21
CA THR A 244 -24.28 -18.76 -6.66
C THR A 244 -24.88 -18.29 -5.32
N THR A 245 -25.48 -19.19 -4.54
CA THR A 245 -26.03 -18.89 -3.22
C THR A 245 -25.16 -19.46 -2.09
N THR A 246 -25.26 -18.89 -0.89
CA THR A 246 -24.55 -19.39 0.30
C THR A 246 -24.92 -20.82 0.69
N GLY A 247 -26.06 -21.34 0.21
CA GLY A 247 -26.50 -22.72 0.38
C GLY A 247 -25.96 -23.71 -0.67
N ASP A 248 -25.24 -23.25 -1.69
CA ASP A 248 -24.57 -24.12 -2.66
C ASP A 248 -23.32 -24.73 -2.03
N GLU A 249 -23.49 -25.88 -1.36
CA GLU A 249 -22.41 -26.54 -0.63
C GLU A 249 -21.31 -27.13 -1.53
N GLU A 250 -21.57 -27.25 -2.84
CA GLU A 250 -20.60 -27.72 -3.84
C GLU A 250 -19.60 -26.61 -4.18
N HIS A 251 -20.10 -25.38 -4.34
CA HIS A 251 -19.28 -24.25 -4.79
C HIS A 251 -18.90 -23.29 -3.67
N VAL A 252 -19.60 -23.30 -2.53
CA VAL A 252 -19.37 -22.35 -1.44
C VAL A 252 -18.98 -23.11 -0.18
N PHE A 253 -17.93 -22.62 0.48
CA PHE A 253 -17.45 -23.15 1.74
C PHE A 253 -17.27 -22.03 2.75
N VAL A 254 -17.71 -22.29 3.98
CA VAL A 254 -17.56 -21.35 5.10
C VAL A 254 -16.68 -22.02 6.14
N THR A 255 -15.56 -21.38 6.46
CA THR A 255 -14.56 -21.90 7.39
C THR A 255 -14.11 -20.78 8.33
N LYS A 256 -13.39 -21.12 9.41
CA LYS A 256 -12.89 -20.10 10.35
C LYS A 256 -11.81 -19.21 9.71
N TYR A 257 -10.96 -19.80 8.89
CA TYR A 257 -9.80 -19.15 8.28
C TYR A 257 -9.69 -19.49 6.81
N LEU A 258 -8.99 -18.66 6.04
CA LEU A 258 -8.76 -18.92 4.62
C LEU A 258 -8.07 -20.28 4.41
N PRO A 259 -8.16 -20.87 3.20
CA PRO A 259 -7.55 -22.16 2.93
C PRO A 259 -6.05 -22.21 3.31
N HIS A 260 -5.63 -23.32 3.91
CA HIS A 260 -4.28 -23.54 4.46
C HIS A 260 -3.88 -22.66 5.65
N GLN A 261 -4.83 -21.94 6.27
CA GLN A 261 -4.54 -21.10 7.42
C GLN A 261 -5.17 -21.66 8.70
N SER A 262 -4.46 -21.49 9.82
CA SER A 262 -4.92 -21.86 11.17
C SER A 262 -5.22 -20.63 12.04
N GLY A 263 -5.21 -19.44 11.44
CA GLY A 263 -5.37 -18.15 12.12
C GLY A 263 -5.49 -17.01 11.11
N TYR A 264 -5.83 -15.81 11.60
CA TYR A 264 -5.88 -14.62 10.74
C TYR A 264 -4.49 -14.19 10.26
N PRO A 265 -4.39 -13.58 9.08
CA PRO A 265 -3.13 -13.03 8.59
C PRO A 265 -2.63 -11.92 9.52
N VAL A 266 -1.38 -12.04 9.97
CA VAL A 266 -0.73 -11.04 10.83
C VAL A 266 0.09 -10.08 9.96
N THR A 267 -0.44 -8.87 9.75
CA THR A 267 0.34 -7.78 9.17
C THR A 267 1.29 -7.21 10.22
N CYS A 268 2.53 -6.85 9.83
CA CYS A 268 3.50 -6.14 10.68
C CYS A 268 4.17 -6.92 11.84
N ALA A 269 4.22 -8.26 11.83
CA ALA A 269 4.92 -9.04 12.86
C ALA A 269 6.38 -8.61 13.11
N LYS A 270 7.07 -8.12 12.06
CA LYS A 270 8.45 -7.59 12.13
C LYS A 270 8.57 -6.12 12.50
N ALA A 271 7.52 -5.30 12.38
CA ALA A 271 7.59 -3.89 12.77
C ALA A 271 7.71 -3.76 14.30
N ALA A 272 7.09 -4.68 15.05
CA ALA A 272 7.26 -4.79 16.50
C ALA A 272 8.70 -5.15 16.90
N THR A 273 9.40 -5.97 16.09
CA THR A 273 10.79 -6.38 16.35
C THR A 273 11.82 -5.37 15.86
N ALA A 274 11.51 -4.60 14.81
CA ALA A 274 12.37 -3.50 14.34
C ALA A 274 12.44 -2.32 15.33
N GLY A 275 11.54 -2.28 16.33
CA GLY A 275 11.57 -1.31 17.42
C GLY A 275 12.59 -1.62 18.53
N ILE A 276 13.24 -2.79 18.55
CA ILE A 276 14.16 -3.17 19.62
C ILE A 276 15.28 -4.07 19.08
N GLN A 277 16.08 -3.57 18.14
CA GLN A 277 17.52 -3.87 18.21
C GLN A 277 18.19 -2.65 18.81
N THR A 278 18.14 -2.63 20.14
CA THR A 278 19.03 -1.80 20.93
C THR A 278 20.40 -2.42 20.76
N GLU A 279 21.18 -1.91 19.81
CA GLU A 279 22.64 -2.05 19.91
C GLU A 279 23.02 -1.57 21.31
N THR A 280 23.57 -2.49 22.09
CA THR A 280 24.09 -2.26 23.43
C THR A 280 25.28 -1.32 23.34
N LEU A 281 25.01 -0.02 23.35
CA LEU A 281 25.96 1.02 23.72
C LEU A 281 25.31 1.91 24.77
N ASP A 282 26.02 2.03 25.89
CA ASP A 282 25.61 2.70 27.11
C ASP A 282 25.00 4.09 26.89
N THR A 283 24.00 4.41 27.71
CA THR A 283 23.31 5.72 27.84
C THR A 283 22.19 5.98 26.81
N LYS A 284 21.00 5.43 27.07
CA LYS A 284 19.77 5.69 26.29
C LYS A 284 19.38 7.18 26.40
N LEU A 285 19.76 8.00 25.44
CA LEU A 285 19.23 9.37 25.32
C LEU A 285 17.75 9.28 24.94
N SER A 286 16.90 9.98 25.69
CA SER A 286 15.49 10.14 25.32
C SER A 286 15.44 11.10 24.14
N THR A 287 14.95 10.61 22.99
CA THR A 287 14.82 11.40 21.77
C THR A 287 13.34 11.51 21.43
N SER A 288 12.84 12.73 21.25
CA SER A 288 11.48 12.97 20.75
C SER A 288 11.50 13.85 19.52
N LEU A 289 10.51 13.67 18.65
CA LEU A 289 10.35 14.42 17.41
C LEU A 289 8.97 15.06 17.39
N THR A 290 8.90 16.32 17.01
CA THR A 290 7.66 17.06 16.83
C THR A 290 7.64 17.66 15.43
N ALA A 291 6.58 17.40 14.67
CA ALA A 291 6.39 18.00 13.37
C ALA A 291 5.77 19.38 13.50
N ASN A 292 6.40 20.39 12.88
CA ASN A 292 5.87 21.74 12.81
C ASN A 292 5.16 21.92 11.47
N VAL A 293 3.88 22.24 11.53
CA VAL A 293 2.98 22.33 10.37
C VAL A 293 2.69 23.80 10.07
N LYS A 294 2.71 24.18 8.78
CA LYS A 294 2.29 25.51 8.32
C LYS A 294 0.77 25.55 8.18
N ASP A 295 0.12 26.19 9.15
CA ASP A 295 -1.32 26.45 9.18
C ASP A 295 -2.19 25.18 9.05
N LEU A 296 -3.49 25.34 8.75
CA LEU A 296 -4.44 24.25 8.50
C LEU A 296 -4.12 23.42 7.24
N SER A 297 -3.10 23.81 6.47
CA SER A 297 -2.71 23.14 5.22
C SER A 297 -2.09 21.75 5.40
N SER A 298 -1.80 21.34 6.65
CA SER A 298 -1.18 20.04 6.98
C SER A 298 0.22 19.84 6.37
N THR A 299 0.87 20.92 5.91
CA THR A 299 2.24 20.87 5.37
C THR A 299 3.29 20.94 6.47
N ILE A 300 4.09 19.88 6.64
CA ILE A 300 5.22 19.87 7.57
C ILE A 300 6.34 20.72 6.98
N VAL A 301 6.71 21.80 7.69
CA VAL A 301 7.76 22.73 7.26
C VAL A 301 9.09 22.50 7.97
N SER A 302 9.05 21.98 9.19
CA SER A 302 10.24 21.62 9.95
C SER A 302 9.93 20.53 10.96
N LEU A 303 10.97 19.81 11.37
CA LEU A 303 10.92 18.87 12.48
C LEU A 303 11.75 19.40 13.64
N THR A 304 11.15 19.43 14.82
CA THR A 304 11.85 19.68 16.08
C THR A 304 12.25 18.34 16.67
N GLY A 305 13.54 18.01 16.61
CA GLY A 305 14.07 16.88 17.37
C GLY A 305 14.59 17.38 18.71
N ARG A 306 14.20 16.71 19.80
CA ARG A 306 14.65 16.98 21.15
C ARG A 306 15.43 15.78 21.67
N VAL A 307 16.60 16.05 22.22
CA VAL A 307 17.45 15.08 22.89
C VAL A 307 17.56 15.51 24.35
N ASP A 308 17.02 14.69 25.25
CA ASP A 308 17.33 14.82 26.67
C ASP A 308 18.68 14.14 26.93
N ILE A 309 19.57 14.84 27.64
CA ILE A 309 20.90 14.36 27.97
C ILE A 309 20.88 13.90 29.43
N PRO A 310 20.64 12.60 29.70
CA PRO A 310 20.48 12.12 31.07
C PRO A 310 21.81 12.01 31.83
N SER A 311 22.93 11.86 31.12
CA SER A 311 24.23 11.60 31.74
C SER A 311 24.71 12.79 32.56
N ASN A 312 25.23 12.51 33.75
CA ASN A 312 25.82 13.53 34.63
C ASN A 312 26.95 14.29 33.92
N HIS A 313 27.74 13.59 33.10
CA HIS A 313 28.79 14.17 32.27
C HIS A 313 28.23 15.11 31.19
N GLY A 314 27.20 14.69 30.44
CA GLY A 314 26.60 15.53 29.41
C GLY A 314 25.85 16.75 29.99
N LYS A 315 25.20 16.60 31.14
CA LYS A 315 24.63 17.72 31.89
C LYS A 315 25.70 18.68 32.40
N ALA A 316 26.84 18.17 32.87
CA ALA A 316 27.96 19.00 33.29
C ALA A 316 28.52 19.80 32.11
N LEU A 317 28.71 19.18 30.93
CA LEU A 317 29.12 19.86 29.69
C LEU A 317 28.13 20.95 29.26
N LEU A 318 26.82 20.67 29.32
CA LEU A 318 25.80 21.66 29.04
C LEU A 318 25.84 22.82 30.03
N THR A 319 26.01 22.54 31.32
CA THR A 319 26.03 23.53 32.40
C THR A 319 27.31 24.37 32.38
N SER A 320 28.45 23.79 32.00
CA SER A 320 29.75 24.47 31.92
C SER A 320 29.89 25.40 30.71
N GLY A 321 28.86 25.49 29.85
CA GLY A 321 28.89 26.38 28.70
C GLY A 321 29.53 25.77 27.45
N ALA A 322 29.80 24.46 27.43
CA ALA A 322 30.44 23.82 26.28
C ALA A 322 29.72 24.17 24.96
N PRO A 323 30.48 24.38 23.86
CA PRO A 323 29.90 24.59 22.55
C PRO A 323 29.17 23.33 22.09
N VAL A 324 28.03 23.54 21.43
CA VAL A 324 27.24 22.50 20.78
C VAL A 324 27.13 22.88 19.32
N GLU A 325 27.71 22.06 18.46
CA GLU A 325 27.72 22.26 17.02
C GLU A 325 26.81 21.25 16.33
N LEU A 326 26.32 21.62 15.14
CA LEU A 326 25.53 20.75 14.29
C LEU A 326 26.38 20.31 13.10
N THR A 327 26.44 19.01 12.88
CA THR A 327 26.95 18.43 11.62
C THR A 327 25.86 17.55 10.99
N GLN A 328 25.93 17.31 9.69
CA GLN A 328 24.92 16.49 9.00
C GLN A 328 25.62 15.36 8.28
N SER A 329 25.46 14.14 8.80
CA SER A 329 26.05 12.92 8.24
C SER A 329 25.19 12.30 7.14
N SER A 330 23.89 12.59 7.12
CA SER A 330 22.98 12.17 6.04
C SER A 330 21.79 13.13 5.95
N PRO A 331 21.00 13.10 4.85
CA PRO A 331 19.75 13.86 4.76
C PRO A 331 18.77 13.56 5.90
N PHE A 332 18.92 12.43 6.60
CA PHE A 332 18.05 11.99 7.68
C PHE A 332 18.69 12.09 9.07
N THR A 333 19.93 12.56 9.20
CA THR A 333 20.62 12.60 10.50
C THR A 333 21.40 13.89 10.69
N ILE A 334 21.07 14.63 11.74
CA ILE A 334 21.87 15.77 12.22
C ILE A 334 22.57 15.33 13.51
N ASP A 335 23.89 15.43 13.53
CA ASP A 335 24.72 15.06 14.66
C ASP A 335 24.96 16.27 15.56
N LEU A 336 24.62 16.12 16.84
CA LEU A 336 24.94 17.07 17.90
C LEU A 336 26.36 16.81 18.40
N VAL A 337 27.27 17.75 18.16
CA VAL A 337 28.68 17.63 18.51
C VAL A 337 28.98 18.51 19.72
N PHE A 338 29.38 17.90 20.84
CA PHE A 338 29.68 18.59 22.09
C PHE A 338 31.18 18.71 22.32
N GLY A 339 31.62 19.89 22.81
CA GLY A 339 32.97 20.09 23.34
C GLY A 339 34.08 19.78 22.33
N GLU A 340 34.03 20.41 21.16
CA GLU A 340 35.06 20.29 20.10
C GLU A 340 35.25 18.86 19.55
N GLY A 341 34.17 18.09 19.42
CA GLY A 341 34.22 16.75 18.80
C GLY A 341 34.33 15.59 19.78
N ASN A 342 34.39 15.85 21.08
CA ASN A 342 34.58 14.82 22.10
C ASN A 342 33.34 13.93 22.35
N SER A 343 32.15 14.41 22.01
CA SER A 343 30.92 13.61 22.10
C SER A 343 29.97 13.93 20.96
N ILE A 344 29.56 12.91 20.21
CA ILE A 344 28.66 13.04 19.05
C ILE A 344 27.38 12.28 19.36
N HIS A 345 26.24 12.95 19.25
CA HIS A 345 24.93 12.36 19.45
C HIS A 345 24.07 12.50 18.18
N PRO A 346 23.81 11.40 17.44
CA PRO A 346 23.05 11.46 16.20
C PRO A 346 21.56 11.67 16.47
N MET A 347 20.97 12.70 15.87
CA MET A 347 19.53 12.94 15.85
C MET A 347 18.96 12.50 14.51
N ARG A 348 18.21 11.38 14.52
CA ARG A 348 17.64 10.77 13.32
C ARG A 348 16.23 11.28 13.06
N TYR A 349 15.96 11.68 11.83
CA TYR A 349 14.69 12.21 11.36
C TYR A 349 14.02 11.22 10.39
N PRO A 350 12.67 11.10 10.42
CA PRO A 350 11.91 10.19 9.57
C PRO A 350 11.73 10.69 8.13
N MET A 351 12.11 11.93 7.86
CA MET A 351 12.11 12.53 6.52
C MET A 351 13.37 13.37 6.35
N PRO A 352 13.77 13.64 5.10
CA PRO A 352 14.92 14.49 4.84
C PRO A 352 14.78 15.87 5.48
N VAL A 353 15.84 16.31 6.15
CA VAL A 353 15.95 17.64 6.76
C VAL A 353 17.25 18.32 6.32
N LEU A 354 17.34 19.62 6.53
CA LEU A 354 18.56 20.39 6.28
C LEU A 354 19.14 20.87 7.59
N LYS A 355 20.45 20.65 7.79
CA LYS A 355 21.20 21.37 8.82
C LYS A 355 21.17 22.88 8.57
N ASP A 356 21.29 23.29 7.31
CA ASP A 356 21.27 24.71 6.96
C ASP A 356 19.93 25.35 7.33
N ASN A 357 19.99 26.52 7.97
CA ASN A 357 18.84 27.21 8.56
C ASN A 357 18.16 26.48 9.73
N SER A 358 18.77 25.41 10.27
CA SER A 358 18.31 24.81 11.52
C SER A 358 18.49 25.76 12.70
N LYS A 359 17.53 25.74 13.63
CA LYS A 359 17.62 26.50 14.88
C LYS A 359 17.98 25.55 16.02
N LEU A 360 19.05 25.90 16.75
CA LEU A 360 19.49 25.18 17.94
C LEU A 360 18.94 25.87 19.19
N ARG A 361 18.29 25.12 20.07
CA ARG A 361 17.87 25.58 21.40
C ARG A 361 18.51 24.69 22.46
N ILE A 362 19.20 25.31 23.41
CA ILE A 362 19.95 24.61 24.45
C ILE A 362 19.39 25.00 25.81
N ALA A 363 18.70 24.07 26.47
CA ALA A 363 18.21 24.28 27.82
C ALA A 363 19.24 23.77 28.83
N ARG A 364 20.31 24.54 29.04
CA ARG A 364 21.48 24.12 29.83
C ARG A 364 21.13 23.65 31.25
N LYS A 365 20.21 24.35 31.94
CA LYS A 365 19.75 23.98 33.30
C LYS A 365 18.85 22.74 33.33
N LEU A 366 18.08 22.52 32.27
CA LEU A 366 17.12 21.41 32.17
C LEU A 366 17.71 20.19 31.47
N GLY A 367 18.92 20.30 30.92
CA GLY A 367 19.69 19.19 30.37
C GLY A 367 19.18 18.65 29.04
N TYR A 368 18.58 19.47 28.19
CA TYR A 368 18.13 19.05 26.85
C TYR A 368 18.54 20.02 25.75
N VAL A 369 18.57 19.48 24.53
CA VAL A 369 18.86 20.22 23.29
C VAL A 369 17.74 19.97 22.30
N GLU A 370 17.26 21.02 21.64
CA GLU A 370 16.32 20.92 20.52
C GLU A 370 16.97 21.43 19.24
N VAL A 371 16.75 20.69 18.15
CA VAL A 371 17.13 21.08 16.79
C VAL A 371 15.85 21.18 15.97
N ILE A 372 15.52 22.40 15.57
CA ILE A 372 14.41 22.68 14.67
C ILE A 372 14.97 22.71 13.26
N ALA A 373 14.84 21.61 12.54
CA ALA A 373 15.42 21.42 11.21
C ALA A 373 14.34 21.57 10.13
N PRO A 374 14.51 22.43 9.12
CA PRO A 374 13.58 22.52 8.00
C PRO A 374 13.56 21.22 7.19
N VAL A 375 12.38 20.86 6.68
CA VAL A 375 12.22 19.69 5.80
C VAL A 375 12.85 19.99 4.45
N ALA A 376 13.70 19.08 3.96
CA ALA A 376 14.30 19.20 2.65
C ALA A 376 13.27 18.94 1.54
N GLN A 377 13.36 19.73 0.46
CA GLN A 377 12.50 19.57 -0.71
C GLN A 377 13.17 18.64 -1.74
N PRO A 378 12.55 17.50 -2.10
CA PRO A 378 13.19 16.48 -2.94
C PRO A 378 13.73 16.99 -4.28
N ALA A 379 13.03 17.92 -4.93
CA ALA A 379 13.39 18.39 -6.28
C ALA A 379 14.42 19.53 -6.30
N THR A 380 14.67 20.18 -5.18
CA THR A 380 15.48 21.43 -5.11
C THR A 380 16.65 21.33 -4.14
N THR A 381 16.71 20.26 -3.35
CA THR A 381 17.76 20.06 -2.35
C THR A 381 18.89 19.22 -2.93
N GLU A 382 20.04 19.85 -3.16
CA GLU A 382 21.24 19.20 -3.74
C GLU A 382 21.66 17.90 -3.03
N PRO A 383 21.71 17.82 -1.68
CA PRO A 383 21.99 16.57 -0.96
C PRO A 383 21.02 15.40 -1.23
N LEU A 384 19.84 15.66 -1.81
CA LEU A 384 18.87 14.63 -2.15
C LEU A 384 18.97 14.16 -3.61
N ALA A 385 19.74 14.86 -4.45
CA ALA A 385 19.93 14.47 -5.85
C ALA A 385 20.56 13.08 -5.98
N ASP A 386 21.45 12.71 -5.06
CA ASP A 386 22.11 11.40 -5.03
C ASP A 386 21.29 10.33 -4.29
N TYR A 387 20.19 10.70 -3.62
CA TYR A 387 19.35 9.82 -2.81
C TYR A 387 18.10 9.31 -3.54
N ILE A 388 18.17 9.16 -4.87
CA ILE A 388 17.08 8.58 -5.68
C ILE A 388 16.86 7.10 -5.29
N TYR A 389 17.94 6.38 -4.98
CA TYR A 389 17.93 4.97 -4.59
C TYR A 389 18.76 4.72 -3.33
N PRO A 390 18.26 5.11 -2.15
CA PRO A 390 18.93 4.89 -0.89
C PRO A 390 19.34 3.41 -0.74
N SER A 391 20.65 3.19 -0.68
CA SER A 391 21.27 1.89 -0.56
C SER A 391 22.16 1.88 0.68
N ASN A 392 22.00 0.87 1.53
CA ASN A 392 22.81 0.68 2.73
C ASN A 392 23.65 -0.58 2.58
N LEU A 393 24.84 -0.61 3.19
CA LEU A 393 25.62 -1.83 3.26
C LEU A 393 25.06 -2.73 4.37
N GLY A 394 24.70 -3.96 4.02
CA GLY A 394 24.30 -4.99 4.98
C GLY A 394 25.48 -5.55 5.78
N PRO A 395 25.24 -6.48 6.71
CA PRO A 395 26.26 -7.04 7.61
C PRO A 395 27.49 -7.67 6.91
N ALA A 396 27.34 -8.10 5.65
CA ALA A 396 28.40 -8.66 4.82
C ALA A 396 28.99 -7.64 3.82
N SER A 397 28.80 -6.34 4.05
CA SER A 397 29.15 -5.26 3.12
C SER A 397 28.50 -5.39 1.74
N LEU A 398 27.38 -6.11 1.67
CA LEU A 398 26.57 -6.22 0.46
C LEU A 398 25.63 -5.02 0.38
N PRO A 399 25.60 -4.26 -0.73
CA PRO A 399 24.62 -3.19 -0.94
C PRO A 399 23.20 -3.76 -0.90
N ALA A 400 22.37 -3.20 -0.03
CA ALA A 400 20.95 -3.48 0.10
C ALA A 400 20.19 -2.20 -0.24
N THR A 401 19.43 -2.25 -1.33
CA THR A 401 18.55 -1.16 -1.77
C THR A 401 17.33 -1.11 -0.85
N THR A 402 16.97 0.07 -0.36
CA THR A 402 15.87 0.20 0.61
C THR A 402 14.49 0.44 -0.02
N ASN A 403 14.45 0.94 -1.26
CA ASN A 403 13.21 1.34 -1.95
C ASN A 403 13.11 0.81 -3.40
N ILE A 404 13.96 -0.13 -3.81
CA ILE A 404 13.88 -0.74 -5.14
C ILE A 404 13.19 -2.11 -5.03
N SER A 405 12.17 -2.32 -5.84
CA SER A 405 11.56 -3.64 -6.01
C SER A 405 12.58 -4.63 -6.56
N HIS A 406 12.82 -5.73 -5.84
CA HIS A 406 13.67 -6.80 -6.33
C HIS A 406 12.90 -7.65 -7.33
N VAL A 407 13.35 -7.63 -8.58
CA VAL A 407 12.78 -8.46 -9.64
C VAL A 407 13.79 -9.56 -9.97
N ASN A 408 13.34 -10.82 -9.94
CA ASN A 408 14.18 -11.93 -10.35
C ASN A 408 14.33 -11.89 -11.89
N LEU A 409 15.49 -11.46 -12.36
CA LEU A 409 15.78 -11.31 -13.79
C LEU A 409 15.69 -12.64 -14.56
N ASP A 410 16.00 -13.76 -13.92
CA ASP A 410 15.91 -15.11 -14.53
C ASP A 410 14.46 -15.53 -14.78
N ARG A 411 13.50 -14.87 -14.10
CA ARG A 411 12.05 -15.14 -14.25
C ARG A 411 11.34 -14.12 -15.13
N LEU A 412 12.04 -13.10 -15.63
CA LEU A 412 11.47 -12.13 -16.54
C LEU A 412 11.34 -12.69 -17.95
N PRO A 413 10.33 -12.25 -18.73
CA PRO A 413 10.25 -12.57 -20.13
C PRO A 413 11.48 -12.01 -20.88
N ILE A 414 12.05 -12.82 -21.78
CA ILE A 414 13.13 -12.37 -22.66
C ILE A 414 12.55 -11.38 -23.66
N LEU A 415 13.01 -10.14 -23.59
CA LEU A 415 12.57 -9.08 -24.51
C LEU A 415 13.28 -9.22 -25.85
N LYS A 416 12.51 -9.36 -26.93
CA LYS A 416 13.05 -9.32 -28.30
C LYS A 416 13.23 -7.86 -28.73
N ILE A 417 14.45 -7.35 -28.57
CA ILE A 417 14.83 -5.96 -28.88
C ILE A 417 14.61 -5.61 -30.37
N SER A 418 14.61 -6.62 -31.24
CA SER A 418 14.35 -6.46 -32.67
C SER A 418 12.92 -6.04 -32.99
N ASP A 419 11.95 -6.38 -32.13
CA ASP A 419 10.54 -6.07 -32.38
C ASP A 419 10.11 -4.82 -31.61
N LYS A 420 10.19 -3.68 -32.29
CA LYS A 420 9.85 -2.38 -31.70
C LYS A 420 8.37 -2.25 -31.35
N ASN A 421 7.48 -2.99 -32.02
CA ASN A 421 6.04 -2.91 -31.76
C ASN A 421 5.69 -3.63 -30.44
N ASP A 422 6.31 -4.78 -30.20
CA ASP A 422 6.16 -5.52 -28.93
C ASP A 422 6.75 -4.78 -27.72
N LEU A 423 7.64 -3.82 -27.96
CA LEU A 423 8.29 -3.01 -26.93
C LEU A 423 7.66 -1.64 -26.71
N MET A 424 6.58 -1.31 -27.44
CA MET A 424 5.86 -0.03 -27.31
C MET A 424 5.42 0.27 -25.87
N TRP A 425 5.07 -0.74 -25.07
CA TRP A 425 4.69 -0.57 -23.68
C TRP A 425 5.83 -0.01 -22.81
N MET A 426 7.10 -0.27 -23.16
CA MET A 426 8.25 0.27 -22.43
C MET A 426 8.42 1.78 -22.68
N ALA A 427 8.10 2.25 -23.88
CA ALA A 427 8.16 3.69 -24.18
C ALA A 427 7.20 4.50 -23.28
N SER A 428 6.06 3.90 -22.91
CA SER A 428 5.09 4.46 -21.96
C SER A 428 5.65 4.57 -20.53
N LEU A 429 6.59 3.70 -20.17
CA LEU A 429 7.18 3.62 -18.82
C LEU A 429 8.52 4.35 -18.70
N SER A 430 9.16 4.66 -19.83
CA SER A 430 10.52 5.20 -19.91
C SER A 430 10.72 6.66 -19.44
N PRO A 431 9.76 7.60 -19.40
CA PRO A 431 10.07 8.99 -19.03
C PRO A 431 9.56 9.47 -17.67
N ILE A 432 8.95 8.62 -16.83
CA ILE A 432 8.26 9.14 -15.63
C ILE A 432 9.20 9.38 -14.43
N ASN A 433 10.33 8.68 -14.31
CA ASN A 433 11.09 8.69 -13.05
C ASN A 433 12.48 9.33 -13.07
N PHE A 434 13.01 9.82 -14.20
CA PHE A 434 14.49 9.93 -14.29
C PHE A 434 15.13 11.23 -14.77
N LEU A 435 14.40 12.28 -15.17
CA LEU A 435 15.06 13.48 -15.71
C LEU A 435 14.37 14.79 -15.32
N ASN A 436 15.18 15.78 -14.93
CA ASN A 436 14.74 17.15 -14.73
C ASN A 436 14.22 17.75 -16.04
N ALA A 437 13.35 18.76 -15.95
CA ALA A 437 12.70 19.38 -17.12
C ALA A 437 13.69 19.92 -18.18
N LYS A 438 14.92 20.24 -17.77
CA LYS A 438 16.01 20.64 -18.69
C LYS A 438 16.53 19.46 -19.52
N ASP A 439 16.71 18.30 -18.89
CA ASP A 439 17.29 17.11 -19.53
C ASP A 439 16.26 16.37 -20.40
N LYS A 440 14.95 16.56 -20.12
CA LYS A 440 13.86 16.07 -20.98
C LYS A 440 13.93 16.60 -22.41
N CYS A 441 14.44 17.82 -22.61
CA CYS A 441 14.54 18.43 -23.93
C CYS A 441 15.73 17.90 -24.74
N GLU A 442 16.87 17.64 -24.07
CA GLU A 442 18.07 17.08 -24.71
C GLU A 442 17.93 15.59 -24.99
N VAL A 443 17.35 14.80 -24.07
CA VAL A 443 17.19 13.34 -24.25
C VAL A 443 16.12 13.01 -25.29
N SER A 444 15.06 13.80 -25.40
CA SER A 444 14.06 13.63 -26.47
C SER A 444 14.63 13.90 -27.86
N GLN A 445 15.61 14.80 -27.97
CA GLN A 445 16.31 15.08 -29.23
C GLN A 445 17.40 14.04 -29.55
N HIS A 446 18.03 13.43 -28.54
CA HIS A 446 19.08 12.41 -28.73
C HIS A 446 18.53 11.00 -28.98
N MET A 447 17.51 10.54 -28.24
CA MET A 447 16.95 9.19 -28.42
C MET A 447 16.34 8.96 -29.81
N PHE A 448 15.83 10.02 -30.46
CA PHE A 448 15.34 9.93 -31.84
C PHE A 448 16.45 10.00 -32.89
N ARG A 449 17.63 10.55 -32.56
CA ARG A 449 18.76 10.68 -33.50
C ARG A 449 19.63 9.43 -33.55
N ASP A 450 19.87 8.80 -32.41
CA ASP A 450 20.80 7.67 -32.31
C ASP A 450 20.19 6.33 -32.80
N CYS A 451 18.87 6.30 -33.04
CA CYS A 451 18.20 5.19 -33.73
C CYS A 451 18.26 5.28 -35.27
N LEU A 452 18.88 6.32 -35.86
CA LEU A 452 18.83 6.54 -37.31
C LEU A 452 20.16 6.55 -38.07
N HIS A 453 21.34 6.49 -37.44
CA HIS A 453 22.59 6.36 -38.21
C HIS A 453 23.67 5.55 -37.48
N GLN A 454 24.02 4.40 -38.07
CA GLN A 454 25.38 3.88 -37.98
C GLN A 454 26.31 4.71 -38.89
N ASP A 455 27.55 4.84 -38.43
CA ASP A 455 28.79 5.29 -39.08
C ASP A 455 29.23 6.77 -39.03
N VAL A 456 30.41 6.93 -38.42
CA VAL A 456 31.53 7.87 -38.73
C VAL A 456 31.79 9.09 -37.82
N SER A 457 32.93 8.97 -37.12
CA SER A 457 33.99 9.95 -36.75
C SER A 457 33.70 11.20 -35.92
N ILE A 458 34.57 11.36 -34.91
CA ILE A 458 34.73 12.49 -34.00
C ILE A 458 35.22 13.74 -34.75
N SER A 459 34.51 14.86 -34.63
CA SER A 459 35.17 16.18 -34.65
C SER A 459 34.42 17.21 -33.80
N ARG A 460 35.18 17.89 -32.92
CA ARG A 460 34.72 18.97 -32.04
C ARG A 460 34.46 20.24 -32.84
N LYS A 461 33.30 20.87 -32.67
CA LYS A 461 33.14 22.33 -32.87
C LYS A 461 32.22 22.94 -31.80
N ARG A 462 32.76 23.94 -31.09
CA ARG A 462 32.04 24.91 -30.26
C ARG A 462 31.16 25.78 -31.16
N CYS A 463 29.97 26.16 -30.68
CA CYS A 463 29.34 27.42 -31.06
C CYS A 463 28.49 27.99 -29.91
N SER A 464 28.29 29.30 -29.97
CA SER A 464 28.10 30.26 -28.90
C SER A 464 26.84 31.11 -29.10
N ARG A 465 26.20 31.55 -28.00
CA ARG A 465 25.15 32.62 -27.88
C ARG A 465 23.81 32.28 -28.58
N CYS A 466 22.61 32.69 -28.15
CA CYS A 466 22.12 33.84 -27.37
C CYS A 466 20.68 33.48 -26.87
N SER A 467 20.25 33.76 -25.64
CA SER A 467 19.57 34.98 -25.13
C SER A 467 18.06 34.80 -24.83
N SER A 468 17.75 34.91 -23.53
CA SER A 468 16.57 35.55 -22.88
C SER A 468 15.14 35.32 -23.38
N GLY A 469 14.31 34.77 -22.48
CA GLY A 469 12.85 34.89 -22.50
C GLY A 469 12.26 34.42 -21.17
N VAL A 470 11.95 35.35 -20.27
CA VAL A 470 11.23 35.10 -19.01
C VAL A 470 9.75 34.90 -19.34
N LEU A 471 9.18 33.76 -18.93
CA LEU A 471 7.73 33.56 -18.85
C LEU A 471 7.40 33.01 -17.47
N VAL A 472 6.71 33.84 -16.70
CA VAL A 472 6.12 33.54 -15.41
C VAL A 472 4.84 32.74 -15.66
N SER A 473 4.77 31.50 -15.17
CA SER A 473 3.49 30.78 -15.01
C SER A 473 3.32 30.37 -13.56
N LYS A 474 2.26 30.88 -12.93
CA LYS A 474 1.76 30.48 -11.62
C LYS A 474 1.52 28.96 -11.60
N ALA A 475 2.22 28.25 -10.72
CA ALA A 475 1.95 26.84 -10.44
C ALA A 475 0.86 26.75 -9.36
N ALA A 476 -0.15 25.92 -9.63
CA ALA A 476 -1.17 25.53 -8.68
C ALA A 476 -0.60 24.45 -7.74
N ASP A 477 -0.33 24.84 -6.49
CA ASP A 477 0.09 23.96 -5.41
C ASP A 477 -1.13 23.51 -4.61
N SER A 478 -1.36 22.19 -4.50
CA SER A 478 -2.09 21.57 -3.36
C SER A 478 -2.11 20.03 -3.38
N THR A 479 -1.70 19.35 -4.45
CA THR A 479 -1.80 17.88 -4.57
C THR A 479 -0.51 17.09 -4.32
N ALA A 480 0.65 17.75 -4.23
CA ALA A 480 1.94 17.05 -4.17
C ALA A 480 2.28 16.39 -2.81
N LEU A 481 1.79 16.92 -1.69
CA LEU A 481 2.25 16.49 -0.36
C LEU A 481 1.54 15.23 0.16
N ALA A 482 0.27 15.03 -0.22
CA ALA A 482 -0.44 13.80 0.04
C ALA A 482 0.26 12.62 -0.64
N SER A 483 0.76 12.82 -1.87
CA SER A 483 1.58 11.84 -2.59
C SER A 483 2.83 11.46 -1.80
N THR A 484 3.59 12.42 -1.26
CA THR A 484 4.91 12.12 -0.65
C THR A 484 4.82 11.32 0.65
N ILE A 485 3.82 11.57 1.49
CA ILE A 485 3.57 10.76 2.70
C ILE A 485 3.02 9.38 2.30
N LEU A 486 2.15 9.33 1.29
CA LEU A 486 1.66 8.07 0.75
C LEU A 486 2.79 7.26 0.11
N ASP A 487 3.72 7.87 -0.61
CA ASP A 487 4.83 7.21 -1.32
C ASP A 487 5.88 6.62 -0.34
N ALA A 488 6.17 7.31 0.76
CA ALA A 488 7.04 6.80 1.83
C ALA A 488 6.39 5.65 2.62
N VAL A 489 5.06 5.73 2.81
CA VAL A 489 4.26 4.65 3.43
C VAL A 489 4.11 3.47 2.45
N VAL A 490 3.82 3.72 1.17
CA VAL A 490 3.72 2.75 0.07
C VAL A 490 5.02 1.99 -0.10
N CYS A 491 6.18 2.65 -0.08
CA CYS A 491 7.48 1.94 -0.13
C CYS A 491 7.68 0.98 1.05
N THR A 492 7.08 1.22 2.21
CA THR A 492 7.16 0.31 3.36
C THR A 492 6.09 -0.80 3.30
N PHE A 493 4.91 -0.50 2.75
CA PHE A 493 3.77 -1.43 2.68
C PHE A 493 3.76 -2.35 1.45
N SER A 494 4.28 -1.90 0.30
CA SER A 494 4.41 -2.72 -0.92
C SER A 494 5.31 -3.95 -0.70
N PHE A 495 6.25 -3.88 0.25
CA PHE A 495 7.12 -5.02 0.62
C PHE A 495 6.40 -6.14 1.40
N LEU A 496 5.24 -5.88 2.02
CA LEU A 496 4.51 -6.90 2.79
C LEU A 496 3.33 -7.55 2.03
N SER A 497 2.83 -6.94 0.96
CA SER A 497 1.62 -7.42 0.25
C SER A 497 1.87 -7.97 -1.16
N MET A 498 3.07 -7.82 -1.73
CA MET A 498 3.38 -8.42 -3.05
C MET A 498 3.67 -9.93 -2.93
N ARG A 499 2.61 -10.74 -2.87
CA ARG A 499 2.59 -12.03 -3.58
C ARG A 499 1.86 -11.83 -4.91
N CYS A 500 2.45 -11.07 -5.83
CA CYS A 500 2.09 -11.19 -7.23
C CYS A 500 2.67 -12.51 -7.73
N VAL A 501 1.79 -13.49 -7.98
CA VAL A 501 2.15 -14.62 -8.84
C VAL A 501 2.21 -14.06 -10.26
N LEU A 502 3.42 -13.70 -10.70
CA LEU A 502 3.72 -13.42 -12.11
C LEU A 502 3.50 -14.71 -12.90
N MET A 503 2.32 -14.83 -13.50
CA MET A 503 2.00 -15.92 -14.41
C MET A 503 2.05 -15.40 -15.85
N ARG A 504 2.76 -16.16 -16.70
CA ARG A 504 2.98 -15.87 -18.12
C ARG A 504 1.64 -15.74 -18.88
N LEU A 505 1.54 -14.72 -19.72
CA LEU A 505 0.62 -14.72 -20.85
C LEU A 505 1.24 -15.53 -22.01
N PRO A 506 0.46 -16.30 -22.78
CA PRO A 506 0.96 -17.01 -23.96
C PRO A 506 1.23 -16.06 -25.13
N HIS A 507 2.34 -16.28 -25.83
CA HIS A 507 2.56 -15.74 -27.18
C HIS A 507 1.85 -16.65 -28.20
N PRO A 508 1.20 -16.10 -29.24
CA PRO A 508 0.76 -16.89 -30.37
C PRO A 508 1.97 -17.34 -31.20
N SER A 509 1.90 -18.57 -31.71
CA SER A 509 2.88 -19.23 -32.58
C SER A 509 3.02 -18.56 -33.95
#